data_AF-A0A6N2ED82-F1
#
_entry.id   AF-A0A6N2ED82-F1
#
_cell.length_a   1.000
_cell.length_b   1.000
_cell.length_c   1.000
_cell.angle_alpha   90.00
_cell.angle_beta   90.00
_cell.angle_gamma   90.00
#
_symmetry.space_group_name_H-M   'P 1'
#
loop_
_entity.id
_entity.type
_entity.pdbx_description
1 polymer ?
#
loop_
_entity_poly.entity_id
_entity_poly.type
_entity_poly.pdbx_seq_one_letter_code
_entity_poly.pdbx_strand_id
1 'polypeptide(L)' 'MTTTLQQRSGANSWEQFCAWVTSTNNRLYVGWFGVLMIPTLLAATICFIVAFIAAPPVDIDG' A
#
# COMPACT_ATOMS: atom_id res chain seq x y z
N MET A 1 -37.45 26.13 16.76
CA MET A 1 -36.69 24.87 16.80
C MET A 1 -36.36 24.50 15.38
N THR A 2 -35.19 24.88 14.89
CA THR A 2 -34.78 24.63 13.50
C THR A 2 -34.01 23.32 13.50
N THR A 3 -34.60 22.26 12.95
CA THR A 3 -33.91 20.98 12.80
C THR A 3 -32.91 21.14 11.66
N THR A 4 -31.63 21.34 12.00
CA THR A 4 -30.56 21.20 11.01
C THR A 4 -30.53 19.74 10.59
N LEU A 5 -31.02 19.46 9.38
CA LEU A 5 -30.79 18.18 8.73
C LEU A 5 -29.28 18.03 8.57
N GLN A 6 -28.63 17.34 9.50
CA GLN A 6 -27.30 16.79 9.30
C GLN A 6 -27.42 15.81 8.14
N GLN A 7 -27.16 16.31 6.93
CA GLN A 7 -26.83 15.47 5.81
C GLN A 7 -25.55 14.73 6.21
N ARG A 8 -25.71 13.51 6.74
CA ARG A 8 -24.63 12.53 6.79
C ARG A 8 -24.32 12.20 5.33
N SER A 9 -23.53 13.06 4.68
CA SER A 9 -22.82 12.70 3.47
C SER A 9 -21.94 11.53 3.88
N GLY A 10 -22.42 10.30 3.72
CA GLY A 10 -21.60 9.11 3.92
C GLY A 10 -20.36 9.31 3.08
N ALA A 11 -19.19 9.28 3.71
CA ALA A 11 -17.93 9.54 3.03
C ALA A 11 -17.88 8.74 1.73
N ASN A 12 -17.52 9.39 0.62
CA ASN A 12 -17.46 8.69 -0.65
C ASN A 12 -16.40 7.57 -0.59
N SER A 13 -16.47 6.57 -1.48
CA SER A 13 -15.55 5.42 -1.42
C SER A 13 -14.07 5.82 -1.45
N TRP A 14 -13.74 6.94 -2.09
CA TRP A 14 -12.39 7.48 -2.12
C TRP A 14 -11.94 8.05 -0.78
N GLU A 15 -12.81 8.80 -0.10
CA GLU A 15 -12.56 9.31 1.26
C GLU A 15 -12.39 8.18 2.26
N GLN A 16 -13.20 7.11 2.15
CA GLN A 16 -13.04 5.91 2.98
C GLN A 16 -11.69 5.23 2.72
N PHE A 17 -11.27 5.13 1.46
CA PHE A 17 -9.95 4.59 1.09
C PHE A 17 -8.81 5.44 1.66
N CYS A 18 -8.86 6.76 1.47
CA CYS A 18 -7.86 7.69 2.01
C CYS A 18 -7.77 7.58 3.55
N ALA A 19 -8.92 7.56 4.24
CA ALA A 19 -8.98 7.40 5.69
C ALA A 19 -8.41 6.06 6.15
N TRP A 20 -8.60 4.99 5.39
CA TRP A 20 -8.02 3.68 5.67
C TRP A 20 -6.50 3.66 5.46
N VAL A 21 -6.01 4.21 4.33
CA VAL A 21 -4.57 4.28 4.01
C VAL A 21 -3.81 5.02 5.11
N THR A 22 -4.36 6.12 5.64
CA THR A 22 -3.74 6.93 6.69
C THR A 22 -4.19 6.56 8.11
N SER A 23 -4.92 5.47 8.30
CA SER A 23 -5.39 5.03 9.61
C SER A 23 -4.22 4.59 10.51
N THR A 24 -4.14 5.19 11.70
CA THR A 24 -3.20 4.80 12.77
C THR A 24 -3.64 3.54 13.52
N ASN A 25 -4.85 3.05 13.27
CA ASN A 25 -5.38 1.83 13.89
C ASN A 25 -4.97 0.55 13.13
N ASN A 26 -4.35 0.68 11.95
CA ASN A 26 -3.80 -0.47 11.23
C ASN A 26 -2.62 -1.06 12.02
N ARG A 27 -2.57 -2.39 12.17
CA ARG A 27 -1.48 -3.08 12.89
C ARG A 27 -0.10 -2.76 12.31
N LEU A 28 -0.04 -2.60 10.99
CA LEU A 28 1.09 -2.04 10.25
C LEU A 28 0.57 -0.80 9.52
N TYR A 29 1.13 0.35 9.84
CA TYR A 29 0.76 1.59 9.18
C TYR A 29 1.11 1.54 7.69
N VAL A 30 0.19 1.98 6.82
CA VAL A 30 0.39 2.01 5.37
C VAL A 30 0.91 3.39 4.96
N GLY A 31 0.05 4.42 5.01
CA GLY A 31 0.35 5.75 4.51
C GLY A 31 0.61 5.80 3.00
N TRP A 32 0.73 6.99 2.42
CA TRP A 32 0.94 7.13 0.98
C TRP A 32 2.29 6.58 0.49
N PHE A 33 3.32 6.62 1.33
CA PHE A 33 4.59 5.94 1.03
C PHE A 33 4.44 4.43 1.02
N GLY A 34 3.63 3.85 1.93
CA GLY A 34 3.38 2.41 2.00
C GLY A 34 2.74 1.85 0.72
N VAL A 35 1.93 2.66 0.03
CA VAL A 35 1.33 2.27 -1.26
C VAL A 35 2.38 1.93 -2.32
N LEU A 36 3.53 2.62 -2.33
CA LEU A 36 4.65 2.31 -3.22
C LEU A 36 5.63 1.32 -2.61
N MET A 37 5.89 1.44 -1.31
CA MET A 37 6.86 0.62 -0.59
C MET A 37 6.44 -0.85 -0.55
N ILE A 38 5.18 -1.17 -0.26
CA ILE A 38 4.73 -2.56 -0.11
C ILE A 38 4.89 -3.34 -1.43
N PRO A 39 4.38 -2.85 -2.58
CA PRO A 39 4.57 -3.57 -3.85
C PRO A 39 6.04 -3.68 -4.26
N THR A 40 6.84 -2.62 -4.08
CA THR A 40 8.24 -2.62 -4.52
C THR A 40 9.11 -3.55 -3.67
N LEU A 41 8.95 -3.54 -2.35
CA LEU A 41 9.67 -4.45 -1.46
C LEU A 41 9.25 -5.90 -1.72
N LEU A 42 7.95 -6.19 -1.86
CA LEU A 42 7.50 -7.55 -2.15
C LEU A 42 8.07 -8.07 -3.48
N ALA A 43 8.00 -7.27 -4.54
CA ALA A 43 8.55 -7.65 -5.84
C ALA A 43 10.06 -7.88 -5.76
N ALA A 44 10.81 -6.99 -5.12
CA ALA A 44 12.25 -7.12 -4.94
C ALA A 44 12.62 -8.36 -4.11
N THR A 45 11.91 -8.61 -3.00
CA THR A 45 12.14 -9.79 -2.15
C THR A 45 11.86 -11.09 -2.90
N ILE A 46 10.74 -11.16 -3.63
CA ILE A 46 10.40 -12.37 -4.41
C ILE A 46 11.46 -12.60 -5.50
N CYS A 47 11.81 -11.57 -6.26
CA CYS A 47 12.83 -11.65 -7.30
C CYS A 47 14.17 -12.11 -6.73
N PHE A 48 14.61 -11.52 -5.62
CA PHE A 48 15.84 -11.89 -4.94
C PHE A 48 15.85 -13.36 -4.53
N ILE A 49 14.78 -13.84 -3.88
CA ILE A 49 14.68 -15.24 -3.42
C ILE A 49 14.73 -16.21 -4.61
N VAL A 50 13.95 -15.94 -5.67
CA VAL A 50 13.90 -16.81 -6.85
C VAL A 50 15.24 -16.81 -7.59
N ALA A 51 15.82 -15.64 -7.81
CA ALA A 51 17.10 -15.51 -8.50
C ALA A 51 18.23 -16.18 -7.72
N PHE A 52 18.24 -16.05 -6.39
CA PHE A 52 19.25 -16.68 -5.55
C PHE A 52 19.22 -18.21 -5.62
N ILE A 53 18.04 -18.81 -5.81
CA ILE A 53 17.87 -20.28 -5.87
C ILE A 53 18.06 -20.81 -7.29
N ALA A 54 17.56 -20.11 -8.31
CA ALA A 54 17.33 -20.67 -9.63
C ALA A 54 17.80 -19.82 -10.82
N ALA A 55 18.49 -18.70 -10.60
CA ALA A 55 19.03 -17.93 -11.72
C ALA A 55 20.19 -18.69 -12.41
N PRO A 56 20.26 -18.70 -13.75
CA PRO A 56 21.45 -19.16 -14.47
C PRO A 56 22.63 -18.20 -14.25
N PRO A 57 23.86 -18.60 -14.62
CA PRO A 57 25.02 -17.71 -14.59
C PRO A 57 24.76 -16.42 -15.37
N VAL A 58 25.23 -15.30 -14.82
CA VAL A 58 25.17 -13.98 -15.44
C VAL A 58 26.59 -13.48 -15.62
N ASP A 59 26.88 -13.02 -16.83
CA ASP A 59 28.13 -12.34 -17.14
C ASP A 59 28.05 -10.89 -16.69
N ILE A 60 29.01 -10.47 -15.88
CA ILE A 60 29.04 -9.13 -15.29
C ILE A 60 29.82 -8.13 -16.14
N ASP A 61 30.78 -8.61 -16.94
CA ASP A 61 31.72 -7.77 -17.69
C ASP A 61 31.50 -7.84 -19.22
N GLY A 62 30.78 -8.85 -19.72
CA GLY A 62 30.47 -9.08 -21.15
C GLY A 62 31.45 -10.00 -21.86
#